data_AF-A0A6L6ZZD8-F1
#
_entry.id   AF-A0A6L6ZZD8-F1
#
_cell.length_a   1.000
_cell.length_b   1.000
_cell.length_c   1.000
_cell.angle_alpha   90.00
_cell.angle_beta   90.00
_cell.angle_gamma   90.00
#
_symmetry.space_group_name_H-M   'P 1'
#
loop_
_entity.id
_entity.type
_entity.pdbx_description
1 polymer ?
#
loop_
_entity_poly.entity_id
_entity_poly.type
_entity_poly.pdbx_seq_one_letter_code
_entity_poly.pdbx_strand_id
1 'polypeptide(L)'
;MLDREFKASGGKWGKCDLGELFHIRSPKKKFNANKLSFTGEYPYVARTSNNNGIRGYINESEEYLNPGLTISFGQDTATMFFQKDAYFTGDKIKVLSLKDRTLNSSIASFLISLMKKSFSTFSWGSSSFDEKILKKVQIMIPQINNAPAWSYMENYIEELEAERIEELEAERIEELEAYLRVTGLTDNKLTASEENLIPCLTSAMNCAGGGWFAQKTVACEWGMYLIFPQGSGHFMPTH
;
A
#
# COMPACT_ATOMS: atom_id res chain seq x y z
N MET A 1 -10.03 16.35 -15.32
CA MET A 1 -9.54 17.44 -16.21
C MET A 1 -8.37 16.95 -17.06
N LEU A 2 -7.51 16.14 -16.42
CA LEU A 2 -6.36 15.41 -16.96
C LEU A 2 -6.52 14.79 -18.35
N ASP A 3 -7.60 14.06 -18.63
CA ASP A 3 -7.81 13.40 -19.93
C ASP A 3 -7.89 14.35 -21.12
N ARG A 4 -8.43 15.56 -20.90
CA ARG A 4 -8.52 16.59 -21.96
C ARG A 4 -7.14 17.17 -22.22
N GLU A 5 -6.38 17.44 -21.18
CA GLU A 5 -5.01 17.96 -21.27
C GLU A 5 -4.06 16.95 -21.91
N PHE A 6 -4.17 15.68 -21.53
CA PHE A 6 -3.44 14.58 -22.15
C PHE A 6 -3.69 14.55 -23.65
N LYS A 7 -4.95 14.57 -24.09
CA LYS A 7 -5.27 14.60 -25.53
C LYS A 7 -4.79 15.87 -26.22
N ALA A 8 -4.93 17.04 -25.57
CA ALA A 8 -4.47 18.32 -26.11
C ALA A 8 -2.95 18.37 -26.30
N SER A 9 -2.19 17.67 -25.45
CA SER A 9 -0.73 17.52 -25.56
C SER A 9 -0.29 16.51 -26.64
N GLY A 10 -1.23 15.95 -27.41
CA GLY A 10 -0.95 14.91 -28.41
C GLY A 10 -0.89 13.49 -27.83
N GLY A 11 -1.38 13.31 -26.61
CA GLY A 11 -1.45 12.03 -25.92
C GLY A 11 -2.34 11.01 -26.63
N LYS A 12 -1.84 9.80 -26.79
CA LYS A 12 -2.55 8.66 -27.40
C LYS A 12 -2.23 7.37 -26.65
N TRP A 13 -3.12 6.38 -26.76
CA TRP A 13 -2.82 5.04 -26.26
C TRP A 13 -2.05 4.24 -27.32
N GLY A 14 -0.96 3.60 -26.92
CA GLY A 14 -0.06 2.88 -27.81
C GLY A 14 0.47 1.58 -27.21
N LYS A 15 0.69 0.58 -28.07
CA LYS A 15 1.12 -0.76 -27.63
C LYS A 15 2.58 -0.67 -27.20
N CYS A 16 2.90 -1.38 -26.13
CA CYS A 16 4.26 -1.50 -25.60
C CYS A 16 4.49 -2.95 -25.17
N ASP A 17 5.60 -3.52 -25.58
CA ASP A 17 6.03 -4.83 -25.10
C ASP A 17 6.59 -4.66 -23.67
N LEU A 18 6.29 -5.59 -22.75
CA LEU A 18 6.85 -5.54 -21.39
C LEU A 18 8.38 -5.54 -21.40
N GLY A 19 8.98 -6.22 -22.38
CA GLY A 19 10.42 -6.28 -22.58
C GLY A 19 11.03 -4.96 -23.06
N GLU A 20 10.23 -4.03 -23.59
CA GLU A 20 10.66 -2.66 -23.88
C GLU A 20 10.67 -1.82 -22.60
N LEU A 21 9.63 -1.95 -21.78
CA LEU A 21 9.41 -1.15 -20.56
C LEU A 21 10.29 -1.58 -19.36
N PHE A 22 10.50 -2.89 -19.20
CA PHE A 22 11.10 -3.46 -18.00
C PHE A 22 12.39 -4.25 -18.29
N HIS A 23 13.35 -4.16 -17.36
CA HIS A 23 14.29 -5.23 -17.11
C HIS A 23 13.61 -6.34 -16.31
N ILE A 24 13.37 -7.46 -16.98
CA ILE A 24 12.79 -8.67 -16.39
C ILE A 24 13.92 -9.62 -16.00
N ARG A 25 14.06 -9.94 -14.72
CA ARG A 25 15.14 -10.79 -14.20
C ARG A 25 14.61 -11.92 -13.32
N SER A 26 15.35 -13.02 -13.26
CA SER A 26 15.19 -14.01 -12.20
C SER A 26 15.85 -13.51 -10.91
N PRO A 27 15.33 -13.89 -9.73
CA PRO A 27 16.00 -13.59 -8.48
C PRO A 27 17.37 -14.28 -8.44
N LYS A 28 18.32 -13.66 -7.73
CA LYS A 28 19.69 -14.19 -7.58
C LYS A 28 19.71 -15.56 -6.90
N LYS A 29 18.81 -15.77 -5.94
CA LYS A 29 18.60 -17.04 -5.24
C LYS A 29 17.13 -17.23 -4.94
N LYS A 30 16.70 -18.50 -4.93
CA LYS A 30 15.34 -18.92 -4.59
C LYS A 30 15.38 -19.57 -3.23
N PHE A 31 14.57 -19.07 -2.30
CA PHE A 31 14.50 -19.64 -0.95
C PHE A 31 13.28 -20.56 -0.83
N ASN A 32 13.47 -21.76 -0.28
CA ASN A 32 12.36 -22.66 -0.03
C ASN A 32 11.68 -22.25 1.28
N ALA A 33 10.42 -21.81 1.19
CA ALA A 33 9.67 -21.31 2.34
C ALA A 33 9.56 -22.30 3.52
N ASN A 34 9.64 -23.62 3.27
CA ASN A 34 9.58 -24.62 4.34
C ASN A 34 10.90 -24.74 5.13
N LYS A 35 11.97 -24.09 4.66
CA LYS A 35 13.29 -24.07 5.30
C LYS A 35 13.62 -22.73 5.95
N LEU A 36 12.67 -21.78 5.93
CA LEU A 36 12.88 -20.42 6.42
C LEU A 36 12.31 -20.24 7.81
N SER A 37 12.98 -19.39 8.61
CA SER A 37 12.42 -18.81 9.83
C SER A 37 11.81 -17.45 9.50
N PHE A 38 10.53 -17.24 9.84
CA PHE A 38 9.79 -16.01 9.58
C PHE A 38 9.90 -15.02 10.75
N THR A 39 11.13 -14.70 11.14
CA THR A 39 11.45 -13.84 12.30
C THR A 39 12.47 -12.75 11.93
N GLY A 40 12.56 -12.41 10.64
CA GLY A 40 13.53 -11.43 10.14
C GLY A 40 12.92 -10.06 9.81
N GLU A 41 13.67 -9.26 9.07
CA GLU A 41 13.36 -7.86 8.76
C GLU A 41 12.98 -7.65 7.29
N TYR A 42 13.49 -8.48 6.38
CA TYR A 42 13.24 -8.32 4.95
C TYR A 42 11.99 -9.10 4.51
N PRO A 43 11.09 -8.51 3.71
CA PRO A 43 9.94 -9.21 3.18
C PRO A 43 10.34 -10.46 2.39
N TYR A 44 9.63 -11.57 2.62
CA TYR A 44 9.68 -12.75 1.77
C TYR A 44 8.43 -12.80 0.89
N VAL A 45 8.64 -12.50 -0.40
CA VAL A 45 7.58 -12.41 -1.40
C VAL A 45 7.39 -13.76 -2.08
N ALA A 46 6.16 -14.26 -2.04
CA ALA A 46 5.70 -15.51 -2.63
C ALA A 46 4.63 -15.27 -3.71
N ARG A 47 4.12 -16.34 -4.31
CA ARG A 47 3.10 -16.32 -5.38
C ARG A 47 1.66 -16.19 -4.87
N THR A 48 1.47 -15.72 -3.64
CA THR A 48 0.13 -15.52 -3.08
C THR A 48 -0.51 -14.25 -3.66
N SER A 49 -1.84 -14.25 -3.79
CA SER A 49 -2.63 -13.08 -4.21
C SER A 49 -2.89 -12.10 -3.06
N ASN A 50 -2.47 -12.42 -1.85
CA ASN A 50 -2.80 -11.67 -0.64
C ASN A 50 -1.59 -10.89 -0.14
N ASN A 51 -1.85 -9.83 0.63
CA ASN A 51 -0.82 -9.09 1.39
C ASN A 51 0.41 -8.68 0.56
N ASN A 52 0.21 -8.13 -0.64
CA ASN A 52 1.29 -7.72 -1.53
C ASN A 52 2.28 -8.85 -1.90
N GLY A 53 1.85 -10.10 -1.84
CA GLY A 53 2.70 -11.28 -2.02
C GLY A 53 3.57 -11.62 -0.79
N ILE A 54 3.55 -10.81 0.26
CA ILE A 54 4.40 -10.97 1.45
C ILE A 54 3.82 -12.07 2.34
N ARG A 55 4.56 -13.18 2.46
CA ARG A 55 4.20 -14.29 3.36
C ARG A 55 4.69 -14.08 4.79
N GLY A 56 5.73 -13.28 4.96
CA GLY A 56 6.36 -12.95 6.25
C GLY A 56 7.72 -12.31 6.01
N TYR A 57 8.53 -12.21 7.07
CA TYR A 57 9.83 -11.53 7.02
C TYR A 57 10.95 -12.47 7.43
N ILE A 58 12.07 -12.43 6.72
CA ILE A 58 13.21 -13.34 6.89
C ILE A 58 14.53 -12.57 6.85
N ASN A 59 15.58 -13.16 7.41
CA ASN A 59 16.95 -12.67 7.27
C ASN A 59 17.79 -13.75 6.60
N GLU A 60 18.37 -13.40 5.47
CA GLU A 60 19.28 -14.22 4.67
C GLU A 60 20.42 -13.33 4.18
N SER A 61 21.44 -13.89 3.52
CA SER A 61 22.54 -13.08 2.99
C SER A 61 22.02 -12.00 2.03
N GLU A 62 22.32 -10.74 2.35
CA GLU A 62 21.87 -9.55 1.60
C GLU A 62 22.37 -9.53 0.15
N GLU A 63 23.42 -10.29 -0.17
CA GLU A 63 23.89 -10.45 -1.56
C GLU A 63 22.77 -10.99 -2.48
N TYR A 64 21.81 -11.73 -1.91
CA TYR A 64 20.67 -12.33 -2.59
C TYR A 64 19.39 -11.48 -2.54
N LEU A 65 19.42 -10.29 -1.93
CA LEU A 65 18.28 -9.37 -1.95
C LEU A 65 17.96 -8.95 -3.38
N ASN A 66 16.67 -8.98 -3.69
CA ASN A 66 16.14 -8.32 -4.87
C ASN A 66 15.91 -6.85 -4.51
N PRO A 67 16.17 -5.92 -5.45
CA PRO A 67 16.00 -4.50 -5.18
C PRO A 67 14.53 -4.15 -4.95
N GLY A 68 14.30 -3.19 -4.05
CA GLY A 68 13.01 -2.50 -3.94
C GLY A 68 12.73 -1.62 -5.15
N LEU A 69 11.58 -0.95 -5.14
CA LEU A 69 11.07 -0.16 -6.25
C LEU A 69 10.96 -1.00 -7.53
N THR A 70 10.47 -2.24 -7.38
CA THR A 70 10.26 -3.19 -8.47
C THR A 70 8.89 -3.84 -8.38
N ILE A 71 8.49 -4.54 -9.44
CA ILE A 71 7.28 -5.38 -9.44
C ILE A 71 7.72 -6.84 -9.31
N SER A 72 7.22 -7.52 -8.28
CA SER A 72 7.30 -8.98 -8.18
C SER A 72 6.20 -9.61 -9.04
N PHE A 73 6.59 -10.47 -9.97
CA PHE A 73 5.68 -11.18 -10.88
C PHE A 73 5.71 -12.69 -10.61
N GLY A 74 4.61 -13.25 -10.12
CA GLY A 74 4.43 -14.68 -9.94
C GLY A 74 4.12 -15.37 -11.25
N GLN A 75 5.04 -16.17 -11.77
CA GLN A 75 4.93 -16.75 -13.10
C GLN A 75 3.67 -17.61 -13.24
N ASP A 76 3.49 -18.64 -12.40
CA ASP A 76 2.33 -19.52 -12.56
C ASP A 76 1.00 -18.85 -12.21
N THR A 77 1.01 -17.82 -11.35
CA THR A 77 -0.19 -17.24 -10.76
C THR A 77 -0.58 -15.89 -11.35
N ALA A 78 0.25 -15.35 -12.24
CA ALA A 78 0.16 -13.97 -12.73
C ALA A 78 -0.07 -12.93 -11.60
N THR A 79 0.44 -13.19 -10.40
CA THR A 79 0.34 -12.25 -9.28
C THR A 79 1.37 -11.15 -9.44
N MET A 80 0.96 -9.89 -9.28
CA MET A 80 1.78 -8.73 -9.60
C MET A 80 1.65 -7.71 -8.48
N PHE A 81 2.77 -7.40 -7.84
CA PHE A 81 2.81 -6.57 -6.64
C PHE A 81 4.01 -5.64 -6.67
N PHE A 82 3.78 -4.39 -6.27
CA PHE A 82 4.83 -3.40 -6.11
C PHE A 82 5.59 -3.67 -4.81
N GLN A 83 6.89 -3.88 -4.89
CA GLN A 83 7.76 -4.05 -3.73
C GLN A 83 8.49 -2.73 -3.51
N LYS A 84 8.08 -1.98 -2.50
CA LYS A 84 8.73 -0.71 -2.11
C LYS A 84 10.16 -0.96 -1.64
N ASP A 85 10.31 -1.93 -0.74
CA ASP A 85 11.57 -2.26 -0.10
C ASP A 85 12.25 -3.48 -0.74
N ALA A 86 13.55 -3.65 -0.47
CA ALA A 86 14.30 -4.81 -0.92
C ALA A 86 13.76 -6.09 -0.27
N TYR A 87 13.76 -7.21 -1.01
CA TYR A 87 13.03 -8.40 -0.59
C TYR A 87 13.69 -9.72 -1.05
N PHE A 88 13.42 -10.79 -0.30
CA PHE A 88 13.73 -12.15 -0.69
C PHE A 88 12.54 -12.82 -1.35
N THR A 89 12.79 -13.88 -2.13
CA THR A 89 11.71 -14.56 -2.83
C THR A 89 11.98 -16.05 -3.04
N GLY A 90 10.89 -16.77 -3.30
CA GLY A 90 10.92 -18.20 -3.58
C GLY A 90 11.01 -18.52 -5.07
N ASP A 91 10.58 -19.72 -5.41
CA ASP A 91 10.58 -20.16 -6.80
C ASP A 91 9.48 -19.49 -7.63
N LYS A 92 9.75 -19.36 -8.93
CA LYS A 92 8.84 -18.84 -9.96
C LYS A 92 8.35 -17.41 -9.75
N ILE A 93 9.18 -16.56 -9.14
CA ILE A 93 9.01 -15.12 -9.14
C ILE A 93 9.99 -14.49 -10.15
N LYS A 94 9.53 -13.46 -10.86
CA LYS A 94 10.37 -12.56 -11.66
C LYS A 94 10.38 -11.17 -11.03
N VAL A 95 11.49 -10.47 -11.18
CA VAL A 95 11.71 -9.11 -10.70
C VAL A 95 11.68 -8.18 -11.92
N LEU A 96 10.73 -7.25 -11.93
CA LEU A 96 10.54 -6.28 -13.01
C LEU A 96 10.95 -4.90 -12.51
N SER A 97 12.00 -4.33 -13.09
CA SER A 97 12.45 -2.95 -12.84
C SER A 97 12.28 -2.14 -14.12
N LEU A 98 11.85 -0.89 -14.02
CA LEU A 98 11.78 0.00 -15.19
C LEU A 98 13.18 0.26 -15.75
N LYS A 99 13.30 0.37 -17.07
CA LYS A 99 14.61 0.61 -17.71
C LYS A 99 15.07 2.05 -17.59
N ASP A 100 14.15 2.99 -17.83
CA ASP A 100 14.51 4.38 -18.07
C ASP A 100 14.24 5.29 -16.86
N ARG A 101 13.74 4.73 -15.74
CA ARG A 101 13.47 5.47 -14.50
C ARG A 101 13.28 4.55 -13.31
N THR A 102 13.26 5.13 -12.12
CA THR A 102 12.81 4.46 -10.90
C THR A 102 11.29 4.34 -10.89
N LEU A 103 10.80 3.20 -10.41
CA LEU A 103 9.38 2.93 -10.22
C LEU A 103 8.91 3.53 -8.89
N ASN A 104 7.78 4.25 -8.90
CA ASN A 104 7.07 4.67 -7.69
C ASN A 104 5.73 3.94 -7.58
N SER A 105 5.03 4.12 -6.46
CA SER A 105 3.74 3.48 -6.19
C SER A 105 2.68 3.83 -7.23
N SER A 106 2.56 5.10 -7.63
CA SER A 106 1.55 5.57 -8.58
C SER A 106 1.73 4.92 -9.95
N ILE A 107 2.94 4.99 -10.52
CA ILE A 107 3.27 4.31 -11.78
C ILE A 107 3.09 2.80 -11.64
N ALA A 108 3.52 2.20 -10.53
CA ALA A 108 3.38 0.77 -10.32
C ALA A 108 1.91 0.35 -10.32
N SER A 109 1.04 1.05 -9.59
CA SER A 109 -0.40 0.81 -9.54
C SER A 109 -1.03 0.91 -10.93
N PHE A 110 -0.66 1.95 -11.69
CA PHE A 110 -1.15 2.14 -13.06
C PHE A 110 -0.72 0.99 -13.98
N LEU A 111 0.58 0.68 -14.04
CA LEU A 111 1.12 -0.37 -14.88
C LEU A 111 0.63 -1.77 -14.48
N ILE A 112 0.55 -2.07 -13.19
CA ILE A 112 0.01 -3.34 -12.68
C ILE A 112 -1.44 -3.50 -13.11
N SER A 113 -2.24 -2.43 -13.10
CA SER A 113 -3.64 -2.48 -13.54
C SER A 113 -3.76 -2.81 -15.02
N LEU A 114 -2.94 -2.19 -15.86
CA LEU A 114 -2.88 -2.49 -17.29
C LEU A 114 -2.37 -3.90 -17.57
N MET A 115 -1.34 -4.33 -16.85
CA MET A 115 -0.82 -5.70 -16.92
C MET A 115 -1.92 -6.69 -16.54
N LYS A 116 -2.56 -6.56 -15.38
CA LYS A 116 -3.66 -7.45 -14.96
C LYS A 116 -4.74 -7.60 -16.03
N LYS A 117 -5.13 -6.51 -16.70
CA LYS A 117 -6.06 -6.54 -17.83
C LYS A 117 -5.51 -7.31 -19.03
N SER A 118 -4.25 -7.12 -19.37
CA SER A 118 -3.61 -7.91 -20.44
C SER A 118 -3.50 -9.39 -20.09
N PHE A 119 -3.22 -9.75 -18.83
CA PHE A 119 -3.09 -11.14 -18.40
C PHE A 119 -4.42 -11.84 -18.14
N SER A 120 -5.52 -11.11 -17.88
CA SER A 120 -6.84 -11.73 -17.68
C SER A 120 -7.40 -12.39 -18.94
N THR A 121 -6.88 -12.04 -20.12
CA THR A 121 -7.28 -12.64 -21.40
C THR A 121 -6.43 -13.86 -21.77
N PHE A 122 -5.33 -14.14 -21.06
CA PHE A 122 -4.52 -15.32 -21.30
C PHE A 122 -5.17 -16.54 -20.65
N SER A 123 -5.37 -17.61 -21.43
CA SER A 123 -5.87 -18.88 -20.92
C SER A 123 -4.87 -19.49 -19.93
N TRP A 124 -5.34 -19.75 -18.71
CA TRP A 124 -4.57 -20.42 -17.67
C TRP A 124 -4.11 -21.81 -18.14
N GLY A 125 -2.80 -22.09 -18.02
CA GLY A 125 -2.23 -23.42 -18.24
C GLY A 125 -1.45 -23.63 -19.55
N SER A 126 -1.44 -22.67 -20.49
CA SER A 126 -0.80 -22.88 -21.80
C SER A 126 0.67 -22.45 -21.88
N SER A 127 1.20 -21.72 -20.90
CA SER A 127 2.59 -21.23 -20.94
C SER A 127 3.11 -21.02 -19.52
N SER A 128 4.18 -21.70 -19.14
CA SER A 128 5.04 -21.13 -18.10
C SER A 128 5.47 -19.76 -18.63
N PHE A 129 5.17 -18.67 -17.91
CA PHE A 129 5.59 -17.32 -18.29
C PHE A 129 7.10 -17.18 -18.10
N ASP A 130 7.85 -17.93 -18.91
CA ASP A 130 9.29 -17.81 -19.01
C ASP A 130 9.64 -16.38 -19.42
N GLU A 131 10.88 -16.00 -19.19
CA GLU A 131 11.30 -14.61 -19.39
C GLU A 131 11.16 -14.15 -20.85
N LYS A 132 11.31 -15.05 -21.83
CA LYS A 132 11.21 -14.71 -23.25
C LYS A 132 9.77 -14.45 -23.66
N ILE A 133 8.83 -15.24 -23.15
CA ILE A 133 7.40 -15.04 -23.37
C ILE A 133 6.96 -13.75 -22.68
N LEU A 134 7.38 -13.55 -21.42
CA LEU A 134 6.97 -12.38 -20.64
C LEU A 134 7.41 -11.07 -21.30
N LYS A 135 8.61 -11.02 -21.88
CA LYS A 135 9.11 -9.85 -22.61
C LYS A 135 8.26 -9.47 -23.83
N LYS A 136 7.54 -10.41 -24.43
CA LYS A 136 6.71 -10.19 -25.63
C LYS A 136 5.24 -9.89 -25.31
N VAL A 137 4.86 -9.90 -24.04
CA VAL A 137 3.49 -9.56 -23.65
C VAL A 137 3.27 -8.08 -23.95
N GLN A 138 2.19 -7.79 -24.66
CA GLN A 138 1.79 -6.44 -25.02
C GLN A 138 0.82 -5.85 -24.00
N ILE A 139 1.10 -4.63 -23.57
CA ILE A 139 0.21 -3.79 -22.79
C ILE A 139 -0.13 -2.52 -23.54
N MET A 140 -1.30 -1.95 -23.25
CA MET A 140 -1.76 -0.69 -23.81
C MET A 140 -1.46 0.43 -22.82
N ILE A 141 -0.55 1.34 -23.15
CA ILE A 141 -0.13 2.44 -22.26
C ILE A 141 -0.40 3.80 -22.90
N PRO A 142 -0.61 4.87 -22.10
CA PRO A 142 -0.63 6.23 -22.61
C PRO A 142 0.78 6.66 -23.04
N GLN A 143 0.86 7.32 -24.19
CA GLN A 143 2.09 7.77 -24.82
C GLN A 143 1.97 9.20 -25.34
N ILE A 144 3.04 9.97 -25.23
CA ILE A 144 3.23 11.28 -25.88
C ILE A 144 4.52 11.17 -26.69
N ASN A 145 4.47 11.55 -27.98
CA ASN A 145 5.62 11.46 -28.89
C ASN A 145 6.27 10.06 -28.95
N ASN A 146 5.45 9.00 -28.88
CA ASN A 146 5.85 7.59 -28.84
C ASN A 146 6.69 7.18 -27.61
N ALA A 147 6.74 8.00 -26.56
CA ALA A 147 7.30 7.65 -25.26
C ALA A 147 6.18 7.49 -24.23
N PRO A 148 6.35 6.64 -23.19
CA PRO A 148 5.38 6.52 -22.10
C PRO A 148 5.08 7.88 -21.44
N ALA A 149 3.80 8.21 -21.33
CA ALA A 149 3.35 9.47 -20.74
C ALA A 149 3.33 9.38 -19.20
N TRP A 150 4.51 9.35 -18.59
CA TRP A 150 4.64 9.04 -17.17
C TRP A 150 3.89 10.00 -16.23
N SER A 151 4.03 11.31 -16.45
CA SER A 151 3.35 12.31 -15.62
C SER A 151 1.83 12.17 -15.67
N TYR A 152 1.29 11.78 -16.83
CA TYR A 152 -0.13 11.47 -16.94
C TYR A 152 -0.50 10.24 -16.09
N MET A 153 0.30 9.17 -16.12
CA MET A 153 0.04 7.97 -15.30
C MET A 153 0.11 8.26 -13.79
N GLU A 154 1.07 9.08 -13.36
CA GLU A 154 1.23 9.51 -11.96
C GLU A 154 0.03 10.33 -11.51
N ASN A 155 -0.24 11.45 -12.20
CA ASN A 155 -1.34 12.35 -11.86
C ASN A 155 -2.70 11.64 -11.91
N TYR A 156 -2.89 10.69 -12.83
CA TYR A 156 -4.14 9.93 -12.91
C TYR A 156 -4.40 9.11 -11.66
N ILE A 157 -3.37 8.46 -11.10
CA ILE A 157 -3.53 7.71 -9.84
C ILE A 157 -3.72 8.66 -8.67
N GLU A 158 -2.99 9.78 -8.63
CA GLU A 158 -3.13 10.78 -7.57
C GLU A 158 -4.52 11.42 -7.54
N GLU A 159 -5.08 11.80 -8.70
CA GLU A 159 -6.47 12.30 -8.81
C GLU A 159 -7.47 11.25 -8.31
N LEU A 160 -7.33 9.99 -8.73
CA LEU A 160 -8.22 8.90 -8.30
C LEU A 160 -8.12 8.60 -6.79
N GLU A 161 -6.91 8.63 -6.24
CA GLU A 161 -6.69 8.41 -4.81
C GLU A 161 -7.29 9.56 -3.98
N ALA A 162 -7.10 10.80 -4.42
CA ALA A 162 -7.67 11.98 -3.77
C ALA A 162 -9.21 11.94 -3.77
N GLU A 163 -9.83 11.66 -4.93
CA GLU A 163 -11.29 11.52 -5.05
C GLU A 163 -11.82 10.43 -4.10
N ARG A 164 -11.14 9.28 -4.03
CA ARG A 164 -11.59 8.17 -3.18
C ARG A 164 -11.41 8.47 -1.69
N ILE A 165 -10.37 9.21 -1.30
CA ILE A 165 -10.15 9.62 0.08
C ILE A 165 -11.26 10.58 0.52
N GLU A 166 -11.60 11.59 -0.30
CA GLU A 166 -12.66 12.56 0.01
C GLU A 166 -14.02 11.87 0.22
N GLU A 167 -14.36 10.91 -0.63
CA GLU A 167 -15.59 10.11 -0.51
C GLU A 167 -15.65 9.32 0.82
N LEU A 168 -14.55 8.63 1.17
CA LEU A 168 -14.46 7.84 2.41
C LEU A 168 -14.49 8.71 3.67
N GLU A 169 -13.90 9.90 3.60
CA GLU A 169 -13.93 10.87 4.71
C GLU A 169 -15.35 11.38 4.94
N ALA A 170 -16.09 11.70 3.87
CA ALA A 170 -17.49 12.11 3.96
C ALA A 170 -18.38 11.01 4.58
N GLU A 171 -18.24 9.76 4.11
CA GLU A 171 -18.98 8.61 4.66
C GLU A 171 -18.71 8.41 6.16
N ARG A 172 -17.43 8.50 6.58
CA ARG A 172 -17.07 8.37 7.99
C ARG A 172 -17.57 9.51 8.86
N ILE A 173 -17.55 10.74 8.35
CA ILE A 173 -18.08 11.89 9.08
C ILE A 173 -19.57 11.70 9.31
N GLU A 174 -20.34 11.28 8.30
CA GLU A 174 -21.77 11.02 8.43
C GLU A 174 -22.07 9.92 9.46
N GLU A 175 -21.33 8.80 9.44
CA GLU A 175 -21.48 7.71 10.40
C GLU A 175 -21.20 8.17 11.84
N LEU A 176 -20.13 8.96 12.03
CA LEU A 176 -19.77 9.51 13.34
C LEU A 176 -20.82 10.51 13.84
N GLU A 177 -21.35 11.37 12.97
CA GLU A 177 -22.41 12.31 13.32
C GLU A 177 -23.71 11.60 13.73
N ALA A 178 -24.09 10.54 13.01
CA ALA A 178 -25.23 9.71 13.34
C ALA A 178 -25.04 9.04 14.72
N TYR A 179 -23.85 8.52 15.00
CA TYR A 179 -23.51 7.91 16.28
C TYR A 179 -23.56 8.93 17.44
N LEU A 180 -22.95 10.11 17.27
CA LEU A 180 -22.97 11.18 18.28
C LEU A 180 -24.41 11.61 18.58
N ARG A 181 -25.27 11.69 17.55
CA ARG A 181 -26.68 12.02 17.72
C ARG A 181 -27.44 10.97 18.52
N VAL A 182 -27.28 9.68 18.21
CA VAL A 182 -27.99 8.60 18.91
C VAL A 182 -27.50 8.41 20.34
N THR A 183 -26.21 8.65 20.59
CA THR A 183 -25.61 8.54 21.93
C THR A 183 -25.82 9.79 22.79
N GLY A 184 -26.38 10.87 22.24
CA GLY A 184 -26.56 12.14 22.94
C GLY A 184 -25.25 12.87 23.24
N LEU A 185 -24.14 12.47 22.59
CA LEU A 185 -22.81 13.05 22.73
C LEU A 185 -22.58 14.23 21.76
N THR A 186 -23.65 14.89 21.34
CA THR A 186 -23.60 15.96 20.34
C THR A 186 -22.94 17.25 20.83
N ASP A 187 -22.87 17.44 22.15
CA ASP A 187 -22.19 18.59 22.74
C ASP A 187 -20.71 18.26 22.97
N ASN A 188 -19.89 18.62 21.98
CA ASN A 188 -18.45 18.39 21.97
C ASN A 188 -17.65 19.69 22.13
N LYS A 189 -18.30 20.79 22.54
CA LYS A 189 -17.66 22.07 22.82
C LYS A 189 -17.76 22.38 24.30
N LEU A 190 -16.63 22.69 24.92
CA LEU A 190 -16.62 23.19 26.29
C LEU A 190 -17.40 24.50 26.34
N THR A 191 -18.31 24.60 27.30
CA THR A 191 -18.96 25.87 27.62
C THR A 191 -17.96 26.81 28.29
N ALA A 192 -18.17 28.12 28.18
CA ALA A 192 -17.32 29.11 28.86
C ALA A 192 -17.26 28.89 30.39
N SER A 193 -18.31 28.33 30.98
CA SER A 193 -18.31 27.92 32.39
C SER A 193 -17.38 26.73 32.67
N GLU A 194 -17.33 25.73 31.79
CA GLU A 194 -16.46 24.56 31.95
C GLU A 194 -15.01 24.92 31.67
N GLU A 195 -14.73 25.77 30.69
CA GLU A 195 -13.38 26.30 30.43
C GLU A 195 -12.82 27.01 31.68
N ASN A 196 -13.67 27.77 32.38
CA ASN A 196 -13.31 28.47 33.61
C ASN A 196 -13.11 27.53 34.82
N LEU A 197 -13.55 26.26 34.76
CA LEU A 197 -13.33 25.26 35.80
C LEU A 197 -11.99 24.50 35.63
N ILE A 198 -11.40 24.52 34.43
CA ILE A 198 -10.14 23.83 34.13
C ILE A 198 -8.98 24.28 35.05
N PRO A 199 -8.77 25.59 35.30
CA PRO A 199 -7.70 26.04 36.20
C PRO A 199 -7.91 25.55 37.64
N CYS A 200 -9.16 25.50 38.10
CA CYS A 200 -9.52 25.06 39.45
C CYS A 200 -9.31 23.54 39.63
N LEU A 201 -9.69 22.74 38.64
CA LEU A 201 -9.44 21.29 38.62
C LEU A 201 -7.95 20.97 38.57
N THR A 202 -7.20 21.70 37.74
CA THR A 202 -5.74 21.56 37.63
C THR A 202 -5.05 21.92 38.95
N SER A 203 -5.51 22.96 39.63
CA SER A 203 -5.00 23.33 40.96
C SER A 203 -5.39 22.31 42.03
N ALA A 204 -6.62 21.77 42.00
CA ALA A 204 -7.06 20.76 42.97
C ALA A 204 -6.25 19.46 42.86
N MET A 205 -5.90 19.03 41.64
CA MET A 205 -5.01 17.88 41.40
C MET A 205 -3.58 18.14 41.90
N ASN A 206 -3.10 19.39 41.86
CA ASN A 206 -1.78 19.77 42.37
C ASN A 206 -1.75 20.00 43.89
N CYS A 207 -2.87 20.38 44.50
CA CYS A 207 -2.98 20.61 45.95
C CYS A 207 -3.32 19.34 46.75
N ALA A 208 -3.93 18.33 46.13
CA ALA A 208 -4.10 17.00 46.71
C ALA A 208 -2.77 16.25 46.72
N GLY A 209 -1.85 16.65 47.60
CA GLY A 209 -0.56 16.00 47.77
C GLY A 209 -0.70 14.53 48.16
N GLY A 210 -0.64 13.66 47.15
CA GLY A 210 -0.47 12.22 47.27
C GLY A 210 0.38 11.76 46.09
N GLY A 211 1.68 11.56 46.33
CA GLY A 211 2.64 11.19 45.31
C GLY A 211 2.29 9.88 44.62
N TRP A 212 2.00 9.96 43.33
CA TRP A 212 2.52 9.08 42.28
C TRP A 212 2.23 9.76 40.94
N PHE A 213 3.18 9.67 40.01
CA PHE A 213 3.25 10.37 38.72
C PHE A 213 3.74 11.82 38.78
N ALA A 214 5.05 11.93 39.04
CA ALA A 214 5.84 13.03 38.51
C ALA A 214 5.75 13.06 36.98
N GLN A 215 5.49 14.27 36.46
CA GLN A 215 5.84 14.80 35.14
C GLN A 215 5.53 13.95 33.90
N LYS A 216 4.52 14.40 33.16
CA LYS A 216 4.72 14.74 31.74
C LYS A 216 3.77 15.86 31.35
N THR A 217 4.34 17.05 31.18
CA THR A 217 3.74 18.13 30.41
C THR A 217 3.50 17.59 29.00
N VAL A 218 2.25 17.28 28.66
CA VAL A 218 1.87 17.06 27.27
C VAL A 218 1.38 18.40 26.74
N ALA A 219 2.30 19.10 26.09
CA ALA A 219 1.94 20.14 25.16
C ALA A 219 1.00 19.51 24.12
N CYS A 220 -0.12 20.18 23.85
CA CYS A 220 -0.96 19.89 22.70
C CYS A 220 -0.11 19.98 21.42
N GLU A 221 0.30 18.84 20.90
CA GLU A 221 0.49 18.66 19.47
C GLU A 221 -0.54 17.65 19.01
N TRP A 222 -1.38 18.09 18.08
CA TRP A 222 -2.36 17.27 17.38
C TRP A 222 -1.63 16.14 16.66
N GLY A 223 -1.61 14.96 17.28
CA GLY A 223 -1.07 13.72 16.73
C GLY A 223 -2.16 12.67 16.70
N MET A 224 -2.81 12.56 15.54
CA MET A 224 -3.81 11.55 15.18
C MET A 224 -3.31 10.13 15.51
N TYR A 225 -3.90 9.49 16.54
CA TYR A 225 -3.72 8.05 16.78
C TYR A 225 -5.07 7.34 16.67
N LEU A 226 -5.23 6.62 15.56
CA LEU A 226 -6.27 5.64 15.32
C LEU A 226 -6.14 4.49 16.34
N ILE A 227 -7.19 4.26 17.14
CA ILE A 227 -7.32 3.07 17.99
C ILE A 227 -8.23 2.08 17.27
N PHE A 228 -7.68 0.94 16.84
CA PHE A 228 -8.46 -0.23 16.43
C PHE A 228 -8.89 -1.04 17.67
N PRO A 229 -10.12 -1.57 17.75
CA PRO A 229 -10.53 -2.43 18.85
C PRO A 229 -9.99 -3.85 18.67
N GLN A 230 -9.24 -4.35 19.67
CA GLN A 230 -8.90 -5.76 19.82
C GLN A 230 -10.07 -6.47 20.50
N GLY A 231 -10.63 -7.48 19.84
CA GLY A 231 -11.75 -8.28 20.34
C GLY A 231 -11.38 -9.10 21.60
N SER A 232 -12.25 -9.05 22.60
CA SER A 232 -12.17 -9.86 23.81
C SER A 232 -12.64 -11.29 23.55
N GLY A 233 -11.75 -12.26 23.82
CA GLY A 233 -12.04 -13.68 23.79
C GLY A 233 -13.08 -14.11 24.83
N HIS A 234 -13.95 -15.03 24.40
CA HIS A 234 -14.96 -15.67 25.21
C HIS A 234 -14.33 -16.84 25.98
N PHE A 235 -14.33 -16.79 27.31
CA PHE A 235 -14.01 -17.91 28.20
C PHE A 235 -15.33 -18.64 28.52
N MET A 236 -15.42 -19.93 28.21
CA MET A 236 -16.45 -20.82 28.77
C MET A 236 -15.85 -21.66 29.91
N PRO A 237 -16.53 -21.82 31.05
CA PRO A 237 -16.18 -22.82 32.04
C PRO A 237 -16.92 -24.14 31.78
N THR A 238 -16.19 -25.22 32.04
CA THR A 238 -16.62 -26.62 32.02
C THR A 238 -17.52 -26.97 33.21
N HIS A 239 -18.59 -27.72 32.94
CA HIS A 239 -19.04 -28.84 33.76
C HIS A 239 -19.47 -30.00 32.84
#